data_AF-A0A7C2LG76-F1
#
_entry.id   AF-A0A7C2LG76-F1
#
_cell.length_a   1.000
_cell.length_b   1.000
_cell.length_c   1.000
_cell.angle_alpha   90.00
_cell.angle_beta   90.00
_cell.angle_gamma   90.00
#
_symmetry.space_group_name_H-M   'P 1'
#
loop_
_entity.id
_entity.type
_entity.pdbx_description
1 polymer ?
#
loop_
_entity_poly.entity_id
_entity_poly.type
_entity_poly.pdbx_seq_one_letter_code
_entity_poly.pdbx_strand_id
1 'polypeptide(L)'
;MTSRTWRWWATSRGHRSTPSGREIVLIDRNPEKVFIERGEGRETHYFYWKTDLYKPFDYEPVTLLDGLLCTRWRGLVLWTDPVVRGKPLMTFALGVHIPLAYSRSWLVRVAYCLRDLTPAERFWLGFYLSIFNALLQGVLKLPRGEEFHGYMDKATEGEVPERYRLKPSEWAFLIVVGPFPEKLPREVRERLRECGEKS
;
A
#
# COMPACT_ATOMS: atom_id res chain seq x y z
N MET A 1 -20.51 -24.90 -21.93
CA MET A 1 -21.46 -25.48 -20.95
C MET A 1 -20.79 -26.72 -20.40
N THR A 2 -20.42 -26.88 -19.13
CA THR A 2 -21.01 -26.44 -17.86
C THR A 2 -19.92 -26.23 -16.80
N SER A 3 -20.11 -25.19 -16.00
CA SER A 3 -19.35 -24.83 -14.81
C SER A 3 -19.37 -25.94 -13.76
N ARG A 4 -18.21 -26.29 -13.19
CA ARG A 4 -18.13 -27.04 -11.92
C ARG A 4 -17.82 -26.06 -10.79
N THR A 5 -18.85 -25.78 -10.02
CA THR A 5 -18.82 -25.11 -8.73
C THR A 5 -18.21 -26.04 -7.68
N TRP A 6 -17.15 -25.61 -7.00
CA TRP A 6 -16.63 -26.29 -5.82
C TRP A 6 -17.15 -25.58 -4.56
N ARG A 7 -18.12 -26.20 -3.88
CA ARG A 7 -18.47 -25.89 -2.48
C ARG A 7 -17.60 -26.75 -1.58
N TRP A 8 -16.97 -26.14 -0.58
CA TRP A 8 -16.30 -26.84 0.51
C TRP A 8 -17.09 -26.64 1.80
N TRP A 9 -17.51 -27.75 2.41
CA TRP A 9 -18.03 -27.79 3.78
C TRP A 9 -16.87 -28.00 4.76
N ALA A 10 -16.96 -27.32 5.90
CA ALA A 10 -16.04 -27.42 7.00
C ALA A 10 -16.28 -28.69 7.83
N THR A 11 -15.20 -29.32 8.29
CA THR A 11 -15.21 -30.17 9.48
C THR A 11 -14.12 -29.70 10.44
N SER A 12 -14.56 -29.42 11.66
CA SER A 12 -13.81 -28.88 12.79
C SER A 12 -13.01 -29.95 13.53
N ARG A 13 -11.81 -29.59 14.00
CA ARG A 13 -11.22 -30.00 15.28
C ARG A 13 -10.11 -29.00 15.64
N GLY A 14 -10.19 -28.46 16.86
CA GLY A 14 -9.56 -27.21 17.23
C GLY A 14 -8.05 -27.26 17.43
N HIS A 15 -7.41 -26.14 17.11
CA HIS A 15 -6.16 -25.64 17.70
C HIS A 15 -6.12 -24.13 17.48
N ARG A 16 -5.57 -23.42 18.48
CA ARG A 16 -5.29 -21.96 18.58
C ARG A 16 -5.70 -21.14 17.36
N SER A 17 -6.60 -20.17 17.57
CA SER A 17 -6.99 -19.16 16.58
C SER A 17 -5.76 -18.41 16.05
N THR A 18 -5.17 -18.93 14.97
CA THR A 18 -4.35 -18.15 14.04
C THR A 18 -5.17 -16.96 13.57
N PRO A 19 -4.64 -15.73 13.59
CA PRO A 19 -5.30 -14.60 12.97
C PRO A 19 -5.61 -14.95 11.51
N SER A 20 -6.89 -15.09 11.19
CA SER A 20 -7.36 -15.51 9.87
C SER A 20 -7.23 -14.36 8.87
N GLY A 21 -6.01 -13.97 8.52
CA GLY A 21 -5.70 -13.02 7.45
C GLY A 21 -5.00 -13.72 6.29
N ARG A 22 -5.32 -13.31 5.06
CA ARG A 22 -4.53 -13.72 3.90
C ARG A 22 -3.52 -12.61 3.62
N GLU A 23 -2.26 -12.95 3.35
CA GLU A 23 -1.31 -11.89 2.94
C GLU A 23 -1.81 -11.27 1.63
N ILE A 24 -1.70 -9.95 1.53
CA ILE A 24 -2.10 -9.17 0.36
C ILE A 24 -0.92 -8.85 -0.56
N VAL A 25 0.31 -9.00 -0.06
CA VAL A 25 1.58 -8.81 -0.79
C VAL A 25 2.59 -9.86 -0.33
N LEU A 26 3.72 -9.97 -1.05
CA LEU A 26 4.95 -10.55 -0.53
C LEU A 26 5.95 -9.42 -0.29
N ILE A 27 6.73 -9.53 0.78
CA ILE A 27 7.70 -8.51 1.18
C ILE A 27 9.11 -9.06 1.16
N ASP A 28 10.08 -8.17 0.98
CA ASP A 28 11.51 -8.51 0.98
C ASP A 28 12.24 -7.99 2.25
N ARG A 29 11.57 -7.11 3.01
CA ARG A 29 12.01 -6.62 4.32
C ARG A 29 11.23 -7.27 5.46
N ASN A 30 11.83 -7.30 6.65
CA ASN A 30 11.25 -7.90 7.84
C ASN A 30 10.73 -6.83 8.82
N PRO A 31 9.44 -6.46 8.78
CA PRO A 31 8.84 -5.54 9.75
C PRO A 31 8.90 -6.16 11.15
N GLU A 32 8.80 -5.33 12.19
CA GLU A 32 8.75 -5.88 13.54
C GLU A 32 7.41 -6.58 13.80
N LYS A 33 6.31 -5.96 13.34
CA LYS A 33 4.94 -6.47 13.46
C LYS A 33 4.12 -6.08 12.24
N VAL A 34 3.05 -6.83 11.98
CA VAL A 34 2.02 -6.43 11.02
C VAL A 34 0.67 -6.42 11.73
N PHE A 35 0.06 -5.25 11.84
CA PHE A 35 -1.28 -5.12 12.41
C PHE A 35 -2.31 -5.27 11.28
N ILE A 36 -3.31 -6.12 11.47
CA ILE A 36 -4.36 -6.35 10.47
C ILE A 36 -5.66 -5.77 11.00
N GLU A 37 -6.14 -4.72 10.36
CA GLU A 37 -7.44 -4.10 10.65
C GLU A 37 -8.47 -4.54 9.62
N ARG A 38 -9.66 -4.94 10.11
CA ARG A 38 -10.81 -5.31 9.27
C ARG A 38 -11.96 -4.39 9.60
N GLY A 39 -12.45 -3.65 8.61
CA GLY A 39 -13.57 -2.72 8.77
C GLY A 39 -14.08 -2.27 7.41
N GLU A 40 -15.35 -1.85 7.33
CA GLU A 40 -15.95 -1.30 6.09
C GLU A 40 -15.81 -2.20 4.85
N GLY A 41 -15.74 -3.52 5.04
CA GLY A 41 -15.53 -4.48 3.94
C GLY A 41 -14.11 -4.51 3.37
N ARG A 42 -13.14 -3.84 4.01
CA ARG A 42 -11.71 -3.85 3.64
C ARG A 42 -10.83 -4.46 4.72
N GLU A 43 -9.67 -4.95 4.30
CA GLU A 43 -8.59 -5.40 5.17
C GLU A 43 -7.35 -4.52 4.90
N THR A 44 -6.84 -3.87 5.95
CA THR A 44 -5.63 -3.03 5.87
C THR A 44 -4.53 -3.66 6.73
N HIS A 45 -3.36 -3.84 6.12
CA HIS A 45 -2.17 -4.40 6.73
C HIS A 45 -1.21 -3.27 7.02
N TYR A 46 -0.92 -3.03 8.30
CA TYR A 46 -0.04 -1.95 8.75
C TYR A 46 1.30 -2.53 9.16
N PHE A 47 2.32 -2.27 8.34
CA PHE A 47 3.69 -2.74 8.57
C PHE A 47 4.38 -1.83 9.58
N TYR A 48 4.69 -2.37 10.75
CA TYR A 48 5.27 -1.62 11.86
C TYR A 48 6.79 -1.69 11.86
N TRP A 49 7.42 -0.53 11.95
CA TRP A 49 8.88 -0.34 11.97
C TRP A 49 9.30 0.40 13.23
N LYS A 50 10.35 -0.09 13.90
CA LYS A 50 11.09 0.67 14.91
C LYS A 50 12.21 1.44 14.25
N THR A 51 12.38 2.70 14.68
CA THR A 51 13.49 3.56 14.26
C THR A 51 13.46 3.88 12.77
N ASP A 52 12.70 4.91 12.44
CA ASP A 52 12.76 5.59 11.15
C ASP A 52 13.68 6.82 11.28
N LEU A 53 14.42 7.18 10.22
CA LEU A 53 15.32 8.34 10.18
C LEU A 53 14.67 9.65 10.64
N TYR A 54 13.34 9.78 10.54
CA TYR A 54 12.61 11.00 10.94
C TYR A 54 11.56 10.80 12.04
N LYS A 55 11.35 9.57 12.57
CA LYS A 55 10.44 9.33 13.71
C LYS A 55 10.73 7.99 14.42
N PRO A 56 10.45 7.89 15.73
CA PRO A 56 10.81 6.70 16.51
C PRO A 56 10.02 5.43 16.12
N PHE A 57 8.84 5.58 15.51
CA PHE A 57 8.02 4.46 15.07
C PHE A 57 7.14 4.83 13.88
N ASP A 58 6.93 3.87 12.98
CA ASP A 58 6.06 4.01 11.82
C ASP A 58 5.12 2.83 11.61
N TYR A 59 4.00 3.12 10.97
CA TYR A 59 3.00 2.16 10.51
C TYR A 59 2.72 2.49 9.05
N GLU A 60 3.17 1.62 8.16
CA GLU A 60 3.01 1.79 6.72
C GLU A 60 1.80 0.96 6.25
N PRO A 61 0.63 1.60 6.03
CA PRO A 61 -0.56 0.88 5.60
C PRO A 61 -0.49 0.42 4.15
N VAL A 62 -0.97 -0.80 3.95
CA VAL A 62 -1.16 -1.41 2.64
C VAL A 62 -2.53 -2.09 2.61
N THR A 63 -3.28 -1.89 1.55
CA THR A 63 -4.60 -2.50 1.37
C THR A 63 -4.88 -2.75 -0.11
N LEU A 64 -5.99 -3.42 -0.38
CA LEU A 64 -6.55 -3.56 -1.72
C LEU A 64 -7.83 -2.72 -1.80
N LEU A 65 -7.84 -1.70 -2.66
CA LEU A 65 -9.03 -0.89 -2.95
C LEU A 65 -9.58 -1.28 -4.32
N ASP A 66 -10.78 -1.88 -4.34
CA ASP A 66 -11.38 -2.42 -5.57
C ASP A 66 -10.42 -3.33 -6.38
N GLY A 67 -9.58 -4.09 -5.67
CA GLY A 67 -8.58 -4.99 -6.26
C GLY A 67 -7.25 -4.34 -6.66
N LEU A 68 -7.13 -3.00 -6.57
CA LEU A 68 -5.87 -2.29 -6.80
C LEU A 68 -5.04 -2.23 -5.51
N LEU A 69 -3.74 -2.47 -5.63
CA LEU A 69 -2.82 -2.32 -4.50
C LEU A 69 -2.68 -0.85 -4.14
N CYS A 70 -3.00 -0.53 -2.89
CA CYS A 70 -2.96 0.81 -2.36
C CYS A 70 -2.00 0.87 -1.18
N THR A 71 -1.07 1.82 -1.23
CA THR A 71 -0.16 2.13 -0.13
C THR A 71 -0.35 3.59 0.28
N ARG A 72 -0.04 3.93 1.53
CA ARG A 72 -0.04 5.32 1.98
C ARG A 72 1.18 5.59 2.82
N TRP A 73 1.78 6.74 2.54
CA TRP A 73 2.73 7.38 3.43
C TRP A 73 2.18 8.76 3.83
N ARG A 74 2.67 9.82 3.18
CA ARG A 74 2.12 11.19 3.28
C ARG A 74 1.02 11.50 2.25
N GLY A 75 0.95 10.70 1.19
CA GLY A 75 -0.14 10.71 0.21
C GLY A 75 -0.60 9.29 -0.10
N LEU A 76 -1.56 9.16 -1.01
CA LEU A 76 -2.07 7.87 -1.47
C LEU A 76 -1.33 7.43 -2.73
N VAL A 77 -0.94 6.16 -2.80
CA VAL A 77 -0.33 5.57 -3.99
C VAL A 77 -1.16 4.39 -4.46
N LEU A 78 -1.55 4.41 -5.72
CA LEU A 78 -2.21 3.30 -6.40
C LEU A 78 -1.23 2.62 -7.35
N TRP A 79 -1.02 1.33 -7.14
CA TRP A 79 -0.17 0.49 -7.98
C TRP A 79 -1.07 -0.33 -8.90
N THR A 80 -1.07 -0.01 -10.19
CA THR A 80 -2.05 -0.54 -11.14
C THR A 80 -1.54 -1.72 -11.97
N ASP A 81 -0.22 -1.91 -12.04
CA ASP A 81 0.40 -3.05 -12.72
C ASP A 81 1.59 -3.63 -11.93
N PRO A 82 1.38 -4.08 -10.68
CA PRO A 82 2.44 -4.67 -9.88
C PRO A 82 2.92 -6.00 -10.48
N VAL A 83 4.20 -6.30 -10.29
CA VAL A 83 4.77 -7.62 -10.51
C VAL A 83 4.21 -8.57 -9.45
N VAL A 84 3.73 -9.74 -9.90
CA VAL A 84 3.03 -10.72 -9.06
C VAL A 84 3.72 -12.08 -9.12
N ARG A 85 3.90 -12.73 -7.97
CA ARG A 85 4.26 -14.16 -7.83
C ARG A 85 3.28 -14.83 -6.88
N GLY A 86 2.05 -15.04 -7.37
CA GLY A 86 0.89 -15.36 -6.53
C GLY A 86 0.30 -14.13 -5.83
N LYS A 87 1.15 -13.22 -5.32
CA LYS A 87 0.76 -11.90 -4.76
C LYS A 87 1.71 -10.80 -5.26
N PRO A 88 1.30 -9.52 -5.23
CA PRO A 88 2.17 -8.39 -5.55
C PRO A 88 3.46 -8.40 -4.73
N LEU A 89 4.58 -8.08 -5.38
CA LEU A 89 5.89 -7.96 -4.74
C LEU A 89 6.11 -6.53 -4.26
N MET A 90 6.55 -6.36 -3.02
CA MET A 90 6.70 -5.06 -2.39
C MET A 90 7.96 -4.98 -1.54
N THR A 91 8.61 -3.82 -1.55
CA THR A 91 9.72 -3.47 -0.67
C THR A 91 9.38 -2.23 0.14
N PHE A 92 10.26 -1.88 1.06
CA PHE A 92 10.22 -0.65 1.84
C PHE A 92 11.54 0.10 1.64
N ALA A 93 11.47 1.38 1.26
CA ALA A 93 12.67 2.19 1.05
C ALA A 93 13.46 2.31 2.36
N LEU A 94 14.77 2.04 2.30
CA LEU A 94 15.60 1.99 3.50
C LEU A 94 15.61 3.34 4.22
N GLY A 95 15.47 3.30 5.55
CA GLY A 95 15.59 4.45 6.43
C GLY A 95 14.32 5.28 6.58
N VAL A 96 13.42 5.29 5.60
CA VAL A 96 12.14 6.05 5.63
C VAL A 96 10.89 5.17 5.47
N HIS A 97 11.10 3.86 5.27
CA HIS A 97 10.09 2.80 5.16
C HIS A 97 8.97 3.02 4.15
N ILE A 98 9.21 3.86 3.14
CA ILE A 98 8.20 4.09 2.09
C ILE A 98 7.85 2.77 1.39
N PRO A 99 6.57 2.34 1.38
CA PRO A 99 6.15 1.12 0.70
C PRO A 99 6.18 1.30 -0.82
N LEU A 100 6.96 0.46 -1.50
CA LEU A 100 7.17 0.48 -2.94
C LEU A 100 6.85 -0.88 -3.55
N ALA A 101 5.81 -0.97 -4.39
CA ALA A 101 5.54 -2.18 -5.15
C ALA A 101 6.44 -2.25 -6.38
N TYR A 102 6.90 -3.45 -6.73
CA TYR A 102 7.58 -3.66 -7.99
C TYR A 102 6.53 -3.53 -9.09
N SER A 103 6.72 -2.63 -10.04
CA SER A 103 5.80 -2.44 -11.16
C SER A 103 6.39 -2.98 -12.46
N ARG A 104 5.52 -3.55 -13.32
CA ARG A 104 5.89 -3.86 -14.71
C ARG A 104 5.96 -2.61 -15.57
N SER A 105 5.22 -1.57 -15.19
CA SER A 105 5.14 -0.30 -15.88
C SER A 105 5.35 0.85 -14.90
N TRP A 106 6.42 1.63 -15.10
CA TRP A 106 6.76 2.76 -14.24
C TRP A 106 6.26 4.09 -14.81
N LEU A 107 5.02 4.11 -15.28
CA LEU A 107 4.32 5.35 -15.63
C LEU A 107 3.80 6.01 -14.35
N VAL A 108 4.25 7.22 -14.06
CA VAL A 108 3.86 7.92 -12.83
C VAL A 108 2.95 9.09 -13.19
N ARG A 109 1.74 9.10 -12.63
CA ARG A 109 0.79 10.21 -12.72
C ARG A 109 0.52 10.74 -11.33
N VAL A 110 0.43 12.05 -11.20
CA VAL A 110 0.18 12.72 -9.92
C VAL A 110 -1.07 13.56 -10.06
N ALA A 111 -1.96 13.48 -9.07
CA ALA A 111 -3.09 14.38 -8.92
C ALA A 111 -3.06 15.02 -7.53
N TYR A 112 -3.26 16.32 -7.45
CA TYR A 112 -3.30 17.08 -6.20
C TYR A 112 -4.00 18.42 -6.40
N CYS A 113 -4.55 18.97 -5.32
CA CYS A 113 -5.05 20.33 -5.25
C CYS A 113 -3.91 21.28 -4.81
N LEU A 114 -3.31 22.06 -5.72
CA LEU A 114 -2.11 22.85 -5.39
C LEU A 114 -2.31 23.85 -4.23
N ARG A 115 -3.50 24.46 -4.15
CA ARG A 115 -3.86 25.41 -3.07
C ARG A 115 -4.03 24.72 -1.71
N ASP A 116 -4.33 23.42 -1.72
CA ASP A 116 -4.56 22.64 -0.50
C ASP A 116 -3.25 22.05 0.06
N LEU A 117 -2.18 22.00 -0.74
CA LEU A 117 -0.88 21.47 -0.28
C LEU A 117 -0.12 22.48 0.58
N THR A 118 0.10 22.12 1.84
CA THR A 118 1.02 22.78 2.75
C THR A 118 2.48 22.69 2.24
N PRO A 119 3.40 23.57 2.70
CA PRO A 119 4.81 23.48 2.34
C PRO A 119 5.44 22.11 2.64
N ALA A 120 5.06 21.49 3.75
CA ALA A 120 5.53 20.16 4.12
C ALA A 120 5.05 19.08 3.14
N GLU A 121 3.79 19.13 2.71
CA GLU A 121 3.26 18.16 1.73
C GLU A 121 3.87 18.34 0.35
N ARG A 122 4.15 19.59 -0.07
CA ARG A 122 4.90 19.87 -1.31
C ARG A 122 6.31 19.28 -1.26
N PHE A 123 7.00 19.43 -0.14
CA PHE A 123 8.32 18.82 0.08
C PHE A 123 8.24 17.30 -0.03
N TRP A 124 7.30 16.66 0.68
CA TRP A 124 7.16 15.21 0.66
C TRP A 124 6.76 14.67 -0.72
N LEU A 125 5.88 15.35 -1.45
CA LEU A 125 5.57 15.02 -2.84
C LEU A 125 6.84 15.08 -3.71
N GLY A 126 7.62 16.16 -3.61
CA GLY A 126 8.88 16.30 -4.34
C GLY A 126 9.90 15.21 -3.99
N PHE A 127 10.01 14.84 -2.72
CA PHE A 127 10.85 13.74 -2.26
C PHE A 127 10.41 12.40 -2.87
N TYR A 128 9.10 12.11 -2.86
CA TYR A 128 8.54 10.88 -3.43
C TYR A 128 8.77 10.78 -4.94
N LEU A 129 8.60 11.88 -5.67
CA LEU A 129 8.88 11.94 -7.10
C LEU A 129 10.37 11.77 -7.41
N SER A 130 11.25 12.27 -6.53
CA SER A 130 12.69 12.07 -6.65
C SER A 130 13.08 10.59 -6.51
N ILE A 131 12.42 9.85 -5.60
CA ILE A 131 12.61 8.39 -5.48
C ILE A 131 12.18 7.69 -6.77
N PHE A 132 10.99 8.00 -7.31
CA PHE A 132 10.54 7.40 -8.56
C PHE A 132 11.45 7.74 -9.74
N ASN A 133 11.93 8.98 -9.83
CA ASN A 133 12.86 9.38 -10.87
C ASN A 133 14.20 8.63 -10.72
N ALA A 134 14.73 8.48 -9.51
CA ALA A 134 15.94 7.71 -9.26
C ALA A 134 15.78 6.22 -9.62
N LEU A 135 14.60 5.63 -9.37
CA LEU A 135 14.25 4.28 -9.80
C LEU A 135 14.24 4.15 -11.33
N LEU A 136 13.58 5.09 -12.01
CA LEU A 136 13.47 5.13 -13.47
C LEU A 136 14.83 5.30 -14.16
N GLN A 137 15.72 6.11 -13.57
CA GLN A 137 17.07 6.34 -14.04
C GLN A 137 18.05 5.20 -13.67
N GLY A 138 17.60 4.21 -12.89
CA GLY A 138 18.43 3.10 -12.42
C GLY A 138 19.50 3.51 -11.39
N VAL A 139 19.43 4.73 -10.86
CA VAL A 139 20.26 5.24 -9.76
C VAL A 139 19.91 4.51 -8.48
N LEU A 140 18.61 4.45 -8.16
CA LEU A 140 18.09 3.55 -7.15
C LEU A 140 17.74 2.22 -7.83
N LYS A 141 18.26 1.13 -7.31
CA LYS A 141 17.88 -0.21 -7.77
C LYS A 141 17.05 -0.86 -6.69
N LEU A 142 15.87 -1.35 -7.07
CA LEU A 142 15.15 -2.26 -6.21
C LEU A 142 16.00 -3.53 -6.00
N PRO A 143 16.01 -4.09 -4.79
CA PRO A 143 16.74 -5.31 -4.50
C PRO A 143 16.48 -6.40 -5.56
N ARG A 144 17.54 -6.89 -6.20
CA ARG A 144 17.46 -8.01 -7.14
C ARG A 144 17.91 -9.27 -6.39
N GLY A 145 17.00 -10.20 -6.19
CA GLY A 145 17.33 -11.50 -5.59
C GLY A 145 17.00 -11.65 -4.11
N GLU A 146 16.20 -10.76 -3.51
CA GLU A 146 15.63 -11.04 -2.18
C GLU A 146 14.53 -12.12 -2.32
N GLU A 147 14.53 -13.07 -1.38
CA GLU A 147 13.45 -14.05 -1.24
C GLU A 147 12.22 -13.34 -0.68
N PHE A 148 11.37 -12.86 -1.59
CA PHE A 148 10.04 -12.38 -1.22
C PHE A 148 9.32 -13.45 -0.41
N HIS A 149 8.89 -13.08 0.78
CA HIS A 149 8.26 -13.99 1.73
C HIS A 149 6.93 -13.44 2.23
N GLY A 150 6.14 -14.36 2.77
CA GLY A 150 4.96 -14.05 3.55
C GLY A 150 5.34 -13.46 4.91
N TYR A 151 4.40 -12.75 5.55
CA TYR A 151 4.64 -12.03 6.80
C TYR A 151 3.61 -12.35 7.88
N MET A 152 2.78 -13.38 7.69
CA MET A 152 1.73 -13.73 8.65
C MET A 152 2.26 -14.20 10.00
N ASP A 153 3.50 -14.68 10.07
CA ASP A 153 4.18 -14.97 11.33
C ASP A 153 4.41 -13.71 12.19
N LYS A 154 4.41 -12.52 11.56
CA LYS A 154 4.46 -11.20 12.21
C LYS A 154 3.08 -10.59 12.45
N ALA A 155 2.01 -11.24 12.00
CA ALA A 155 0.66 -10.71 12.16
C ALA A 155 0.27 -10.72 13.64
N THR A 156 -0.15 -9.56 14.14
CA THR A 156 -0.61 -9.39 15.52
C THR A 156 -1.98 -8.73 15.55
N GLU A 157 -2.78 -9.12 16.54
CA GLU A 157 -3.97 -8.38 16.92
C GLU A 157 -3.54 -7.16 17.75
N GLY A 158 -4.26 -6.05 17.60
CA GLY A 158 -3.98 -4.78 18.27
C GLY A 158 -4.55 -3.59 17.50
N GLU A 159 -4.58 -2.42 18.14
CA GLU A 159 -5.05 -1.20 17.52
C GLU A 159 -3.91 -0.39 16.91
N VAL A 160 -4.11 0.08 15.69
CA VAL A 160 -3.22 1.05 15.05
C VAL A 160 -3.65 2.44 15.51
N PRO A 161 -2.72 3.31 15.98
CA PRO A 161 -3.10 4.64 16.43
C PRO A 161 -3.77 5.43 15.30
N GLU A 162 -4.86 6.14 15.62
CA GLU A 162 -5.74 6.81 14.64
C GLU A 162 -4.99 7.64 13.60
N ARG A 163 -3.93 8.34 13.98
CA ARG A 163 -3.12 9.17 13.08
C ARG A 163 -2.44 8.40 11.93
N TYR A 164 -2.25 7.08 12.08
CA TYR A 164 -1.67 6.21 11.07
C TYR A 164 -2.72 5.43 10.27
N ARG A 165 -3.99 5.40 10.73
CA ARG A 165 -5.05 4.68 10.03
C ARG A 165 -5.22 5.19 8.61
N LEU A 166 -5.34 4.26 7.66
CA LEU A 166 -5.51 4.61 6.26
C LEU A 166 -6.92 5.17 6.03
N LYS A 167 -6.98 6.39 5.50
CA LYS A 167 -8.22 7.05 5.07
C LYS A 167 -8.14 7.33 3.57
N PRO A 168 -8.59 6.41 2.70
CA PRO A 168 -8.46 6.55 1.24
C PRO A 168 -9.20 7.75 0.63
N SER A 169 -10.13 8.36 1.36
CA SER A 169 -10.82 9.59 0.99
C SER A 169 -10.06 10.85 1.40
N GLU A 170 -9.10 10.77 2.32
CA GLU A 170 -8.40 11.90 2.92
C GLU A 170 -6.91 11.90 2.52
N TRP A 171 -6.64 12.13 1.23
CA TRP A 171 -5.27 12.29 0.73
C TRP A 171 -5.01 13.72 0.23
N ALA A 172 -3.80 14.21 0.49
CA ALA A 172 -3.31 15.50 0.01
C ALA A 172 -2.89 15.44 -1.46
N PHE A 173 -2.21 14.36 -1.83
CA PHE A 173 -1.87 14.02 -3.21
C PHE A 173 -2.04 12.53 -3.47
N LEU A 174 -2.39 12.21 -4.71
CA LEU A 174 -2.53 10.86 -5.25
C LEU A 174 -1.42 10.63 -6.26
N ILE A 175 -0.77 9.48 -6.16
CA ILE A 175 0.17 8.99 -7.17
C ILE A 175 -0.39 7.70 -7.75
N VAL A 176 -0.45 7.61 -9.07
CA VAL A 176 -0.79 6.37 -9.78
C VAL A 176 0.47 5.88 -10.48
N VAL A 177 0.87 4.65 -10.18
CA VAL A 177 2.03 3.98 -10.76
C VAL A 177 1.57 2.83 -11.64
N GLY A 178 1.84 2.93 -12.93
CA GLY A 178 1.40 2.03 -13.99
C GLY A 178 0.37 2.68 -14.94
N PRO A 179 -0.28 1.90 -15.82
CA PRO A 179 -1.35 2.38 -16.66
C PRO A 179 -2.47 3.00 -15.83
N PHE A 180 -3.09 4.08 -16.32
CA PHE A 180 -4.22 4.68 -15.61
C PHE A 180 -5.41 3.71 -15.66
N PRO A 181 -6.04 3.39 -14.53
CA PRO A 181 -7.08 2.36 -14.49
C PRO A 181 -8.38 2.91 -15.12
N GLU A 182 -9.12 2.05 -15.82
CA GLU A 182 -10.42 2.42 -16.43
C GLU A 182 -11.44 2.85 -15.36
N LYS A 183 -11.38 2.20 -14.19
CA LYS A 183 -12.22 2.50 -13.03
C LYS A 183 -11.34 2.75 -11.82
N LEU A 184 -11.44 3.96 -11.28
CA LEU A 184 -10.84 4.31 -9.99
C LEU A 184 -11.70 3.81 -8.83
N PRO A 185 -11.08 3.46 -7.68
CA PRO A 185 -11.80 3.23 -6.44
C PRO A 185 -12.70 4.42 -6.10
N ARG A 186 -13.88 4.13 -5.54
CA ARG A 186 -14.91 5.16 -5.29
C ARG A 186 -14.34 6.34 -4.50
N GLU A 187 -13.62 6.07 -3.41
CA GLU A 187 -13.05 7.06 -2.49
C GLU A 187 -12.06 7.98 -3.21
N VAL A 188 -11.27 7.43 -4.14
CA VAL A 188 -10.30 8.18 -4.94
C VAL A 188 -10.99 9.04 -5.99
N ARG A 189 -12.00 8.48 -6.67
CA ARG A 189 -12.78 9.19 -7.68
C ARG A 189 -13.55 10.38 -7.09
N GLU A 190 -14.19 10.18 -5.93
CA GLU A 190 -14.95 11.23 -5.25
C GLU A 190 -14.03 12.38 -4.83
N ARG A 191 -12.88 12.08 -4.19
CA ARG A 191 -11.90 13.10 -3.81
C ARG A 191 -11.32 13.85 -5.02
N LEU A 192 -11.07 13.18 -6.14
CA LEU A 192 -10.63 13.84 -7.37
C LEU A 192 -11.66 14.83 -7.93
N ARG A 193 -12.96 14.49 -7.87
CA ARG A 193 -14.03 15.40 -8.31
C ARG A 193 -14.06 16.67 -7.46
N GLU A 194 -13.99 16.53 -6.14
CA GLU A 194 -13.92 17.68 -5.23
C GLU A 194 -12.73 18.61 -5.55
N CYS A 195 -11.59 18.03 -5.95
CA CYS A 195 -10.44 18.80 -6.37
C CYS A 195 -10.68 19.55 -7.69
N GLY A 196 -11.34 18.92 -8.65
CA GLY A 196 -11.68 19.52 -9.95
C GLY A 196 -12.71 20.65 -9.85
N GLU A 197 -13.66 20.55 -8.92
CA GLU A 197 -14.69 21.59 -8.69
C GLU A 197 -14.14 22.83 -7.96
N LYS A 198 -12.98 22.71 -7.30
CA LYS A 198 -12.33 23.80 -6.54
C LYS A 198 -11.17 24.48 -7.29
N SER A 199 -10.87 24.03 -8.51
CA SER A 199 -9.76 24.53 -9.36
C SER A 199 -10.22 25.66 -10.28
#